data_AF-A0A813BFR4-F1
#
_entry.id   AF-A0A813BFR4-F1
#
_cell.length_a   1.000
_cell.length_b   1.000
_cell.length_c   1.000
_cell.angle_alpha   90.00
_cell.angle_beta   90.00
_cell.angle_gamma   90.00
#
_symmetry.space_group_name_H-M   'P 1'
#
loop_
_entity.id
_entity.type
_entity.pdbx_description
1 polymer ?
#
loop_
_entity_poly.entity_id
_entity_poly.type
_entity_poly.pdbx_seq_one_letter_code
_entity_poly.pdbx_strand_id
1 'polypeptide(L)'
;YGTSSCVIVPHELMSLNVRDEVHRHVAKLMAWSMKCAAEGKFPSVGFHGEEFERNSVRRWTLESCTRDPMHVIYLGVCRDILASAEALVYRNAQDMQAGQGLMPPKILTPSNCNLGKAEFPELASTWKAAEIKIMMWFLTVKAVELTTGTNDEMLRASTTCIWSPNEAMSVLDMHDLLLPVDAAKRVGDLLRQSLLRWQYLAGKYFELGVRRWKLRPKHHVLDHFCDEVPRTRINPRLSCSCFQEESFLGHLKRIAVKCSSVRVVERTLQRLLLLLGLRWHHTREYGRELQSRCGLQAEIATMT
;
A
#
# COMPACT_ATOMS: atom_id res chain seq x y z
N TYR A 1 -26.94 18.98 15.60
CA TYR A 1 -26.16 18.54 14.43
C TYR A 1 -27.09 17.81 13.48
N GLY A 2 -27.55 18.48 12.43
CA GLY A 2 -28.45 17.89 11.43
C GLY A 2 -27.66 16.92 10.55
N THR A 3 -28.02 15.64 10.57
CA THR A 3 -27.51 14.64 9.64
C THR A 3 -28.16 14.90 8.28
N SER A 4 -27.43 15.52 7.35
CA SER A 4 -27.82 15.51 5.94
C SER A 4 -27.68 14.08 5.43
N SER A 5 -28.82 13.40 5.26
CA SER A 5 -28.86 12.10 4.61
C SER A 5 -28.52 12.28 3.12
N CYS A 6 -27.39 11.71 2.71
CA CYS A 6 -27.06 11.60 1.28
C CYS A 6 -28.03 10.60 0.67
N VAL A 7 -29.01 11.09 -0.10
CA VAL A 7 -29.90 10.24 -0.89
C VAL A 7 -29.13 9.80 -2.14
N ILE A 8 -28.69 8.55 -2.15
CA ILE A 8 -28.15 7.93 -3.37
C ILE A 8 -29.35 7.68 -4.28
N VAL A 9 -29.49 8.48 -5.33
CA VAL A 9 -30.50 8.26 -6.36
C VAL A 9 -30.01 7.12 -7.27
N PRO A 10 -30.75 6.00 -7.38
CA PRO A 10 -30.45 4.95 -8.34
C PRO A 10 -30.22 5.50 -9.74
N HIS A 11 -29.20 4.98 -10.43
CA HIS A 11 -28.80 5.48 -11.75
C HIS A 11 -29.92 5.30 -12.79
N GLU A 12 -30.90 4.41 -12.56
CA GLU A 12 -32.08 4.24 -13.41
C GLU A 12 -33.08 5.41 -13.33
N LEU A 13 -33.03 6.23 -12.26
CA LEU A 13 -33.93 7.37 -12.04
C LEU A 13 -33.36 8.70 -12.58
N MET A 14 -32.12 8.72 -13.08
CA MET A 14 -31.60 9.88 -13.79
C MET A 14 -32.20 9.94 -15.19
N SER A 15 -32.90 11.03 -15.52
CA SER A 15 -33.41 11.25 -16.88
C SER A 15 -32.25 11.13 -17.88
N LEU A 16 -32.54 10.54 -19.06
CA LEU A 16 -31.53 10.30 -20.11
C LEU A 16 -30.72 11.57 -20.42
N ASN A 17 -31.35 12.74 -20.35
CA ASN A 17 -30.72 14.04 -20.55
C ASN A 17 -29.68 14.39 -19.47
N VAL A 18 -29.96 14.10 -18.19
CA VAL A 18 -29.02 14.34 -17.08
C VAL A 18 -27.81 13.44 -17.21
N ARG A 19 -28.01 12.16 -17.54
CA ARG A 19 -26.92 11.20 -17.75
C ARG A 19 -25.98 11.64 -18.88
N ASP A 20 -26.54 12.05 -20.01
CA ASP A 20 -25.74 12.45 -21.16
C ASP A 20 -25.00 13.77 -20.91
N GLU A 21 -25.59 14.69 -20.13
CA GLU A 21 -24.90 15.89 -19.67
C GLU A 21 -23.73 15.56 -18.73
N VAL A 22 -23.94 14.67 -17.75
CA VAL A 22 -22.88 14.23 -16.83
C VAL A 22 -21.73 13.59 -17.61
N HIS A 23 -22.02 12.69 -18.56
CA HIS A 23 -20.99 12.08 -19.39
C HIS A 23 -20.23 13.11 -20.23
N ARG A 24 -20.94 14.07 -20.82
CA ARG A 24 -20.30 15.17 -21.57
C ARG A 24 -19.39 15.99 -20.67
N HIS A 25 -19.82 16.25 -19.44
CA HIS A 25 -19.06 17.02 -18.47
C HIS A 25 -17.80 16.29 -18.01
N VAL A 26 -17.91 15.00 -17.69
CA VAL A 26 -16.77 14.13 -17.36
C VAL A 26 -15.78 14.04 -18.52
N ALA A 27 -16.27 13.91 -19.76
CA ALA A 27 -15.41 13.88 -20.94
C ALA A 27 -14.63 15.19 -21.13
N LYS A 28 -15.29 16.35 -20.94
CA LYS A 28 -14.62 17.65 -20.98
C LYS A 28 -13.58 17.82 -19.87
N LEU A 29 -13.89 17.39 -18.64
CA LEU A 29 -12.97 17.41 -17.50
C LEU A 29 -11.72 16.55 -17.75
N MET A 30 -11.91 15.36 -18.33
CA MET A 30 -10.82 14.47 -18.69
C MET A 30 -9.95 15.06 -19.80
N ALA A 31 -10.56 15.62 -20.85
CA ALA A 31 -9.84 16.27 -21.94
C ALA A 31 -9.02 17.47 -21.44
N TRP A 32 -9.59 18.28 -20.55
CA TRP A 32 -8.89 19.37 -19.88
C TRP A 32 -7.69 18.88 -19.06
N SER A 33 -7.90 17.86 -18.22
CA SER A 33 -6.83 17.27 -17.41
C SER A 33 -5.69 16.73 -18.27
N MET A 34 -6.01 16.03 -19.36
CA MET A 34 -5.02 15.49 -20.31
C MET A 34 -4.24 16.59 -21.02
N LYS A 35 -4.88 17.71 -21.36
CA LYS A 35 -4.20 18.87 -21.95
C LYS A 35 -3.18 19.48 -20.99
N CYS A 36 -3.56 19.71 -19.73
CA CYS A 36 -2.63 20.22 -18.71
C CYS A 36 -1.44 19.27 -18.52
N ALA A 37 -1.70 17.96 -18.47
CA ALA A 37 -0.66 16.95 -18.36
C ALA A 37 0.29 16.95 -19.57
N ALA A 38 -0.24 17.05 -20.79
CA ALA A 38 0.55 17.10 -22.02
C ALA A 38 1.45 18.35 -22.11
N GLU A 39 1.01 19.47 -21.55
CA GLU A 39 1.78 20.71 -21.46
C GLU A 39 2.85 20.69 -20.34
N GLY A 40 2.84 19.67 -19.47
CA GLY A 40 3.75 19.57 -18.33
C GLY A 40 3.53 20.68 -17.29
N LYS A 41 2.38 21.36 -17.33
CA LYS A 41 2.06 22.49 -16.45
C LYS A 41 0.96 22.07 -15.48
N PHE A 42 1.18 22.33 -14.20
CA PHE A 42 0.13 22.19 -13.21
C PHE A 42 -0.89 23.33 -13.40
N PRO A 43 -2.20 23.03 -13.53
CA PRO A 43 -3.19 24.07 -13.70
C PRO A 43 -3.27 24.93 -12.43
N SER A 44 -3.11 26.26 -12.57
CA SER A 44 -3.34 27.21 -11.47
C SER A 44 -4.82 27.49 -11.22
N VAL A 45 -5.66 27.09 -12.15
CA VAL A 45 -7.11 27.30 -12.19
C VAL A 45 -7.76 25.97 -12.54
N GLY A 46 -8.83 25.59 -11.87
CA GLY A 46 -9.56 24.35 -12.09
C GLY A 46 -10.41 24.38 -13.35
N PHE A 47 -11.11 23.26 -13.57
CA PHE A 47 -11.83 22.99 -14.81
C PHE A 47 -12.97 23.98 -15.09
N HIS A 48 -13.55 24.58 -14.05
CA HIS A 48 -14.61 25.58 -14.15
C HIS A 48 -14.10 27.02 -14.02
N GLY A 49 -12.79 27.23 -14.02
CA GLY A 49 -12.21 28.56 -13.78
C GLY A 49 -12.00 28.86 -12.30
N GLU A 50 -12.18 27.88 -11.40
CA GLU A 50 -11.97 28.10 -9.97
C GLU A 50 -10.48 28.21 -9.63
N GLU A 51 -10.06 29.24 -8.90
CA GLU A 51 -8.67 29.30 -8.44
C GLU A 51 -8.42 28.24 -7.36
N PHE A 52 -7.30 27.53 -7.46
CA PHE A 52 -6.89 26.64 -6.37
C PHE A 52 -6.29 27.47 -5.23
N GLU A 53 -6.75 27.28 -4.00
CA GLU A 53 -6.10 27.90 -2.83
C GLU A 53 -4.61 27.53 -2.81
N ARG A 54 -3.75 28.51 -2.48
CA ARG A 54 -2.28 28.35 -2.53
C ARG A 54 -1.73 27.16 -1.74
N ASN A 55 -2.51 26.65 -0.77
CA ASN A 55 -2.19 25.55 0.13
C ASN A 55 -3.19 24.37 0.04
N SER A 56 -4.03 24.34 -1.00
CA SER A 56 -4.94 23.23 -1.24
C SER A 56 -4.18 21.95 -1.54
N VAL A 57 -4.65 20.81 -1.02
CA VAL A 57 -4.22 19.45 -1.44
C VAL A 57 -4.40 19.18 -2.93
N ARG A 58 -5.13 20.04 -3.65
CA ARG A 58 -5.19 20.03 -5.11
C ARG A 58 -3.90 20.51 -5.76
N ARG A 59 -2.99 21.18 -5.05
CA ARG A 59 -1.64 21.51 -5.53
C ARG A 59 -0.75 20.28 -5.37
N TRP A 60 -0.75 19.44 -6.39
CA TRP A 60 0.11 18.25 -6.47
C TRP A 60 1.58 18.71 -6.52
N THR A 61 2.31 18.59 -5.41
CA THR A 61 3.77 18.74 -5.40
C THR A 61 4.40 17.36 -5.62
N LEU A 62 5.56 17.29 -6.27
CA LEU A 62 6.29 16.02 -6.43
C LEU A 62 6.63 15.37 -5.06
N GLU A 63 6.69 16.18 -4.01
CA GLU A 63 6.85 15.76 -2.61
C GLU A 63 5.59 15.08 -2.05
N SER A 64 4.41 15.41 -2.60
CA SER A 64 3.12 14.80 -2.31
C SER A 64 2.77 13.61 -3.22
N CYS A 65 3.64 13.25 -4.19
CA CYS A 65 3.50 11.97 -4.87
C CYS A 65 3.51 10.87 -3.82
N THR A 66 2.36 10.23 -3.70
CA THR A 66 1.98 9.21 -2.73
C THR A 66 3.10 8.21 -2.52
N ARG A 67 3.86 8.41 -1.44
CA ARG A 67 4.73 7.36 -0.93
C ARG A 67 3.79 6.27 -0.44
N ASP A 68 3.67 5.17 -1.17
CA ASP A 68 2.86 4.03 -0.76
C ASP A 68 3.35 3.58 0.63
N PRO A 69 2.61 3.89 1.71
CA PRO A 69 3.06 3.65 3.07
C PRO A 69 3.17 2.15 3.30
N MET A 70 2.35 1.38 2.62
CA MET A 70 2.39 -0.07 2.67
C MET A 70 3.62 -0.58 1.96
N HIS A 71 4.03 0.02 0.85
CA HIS A 71 5.33 -0.30 0.23
C HIS A 71 6.51 0.06 1.15
N VAL A 72 6.44 1.17 1.89
CA VAL A 72 7.49 1.59 2.83
C VAL A 72 7.53 0.65 4.03
N ILE A 73 6.38 0.36 4.64
CA ILE A 73 6.25 -0.49 5.82
C ILE A 73 6.53 -1.95 5.46
N TYR A 74 5.82 -2.54 4.49
CA TYR A 74 5.99 -3.95 4.11
C TYR A 74 7.24 -4.19 3.27
N LEU A 75 7.30 -3.59 2.08
CA LEU A 75 8.35 -3.87 1.09
C LEU A 75 9.65 -3.10 1.35
N GLY A 76 9.68 -2.26 2.38
CA GLY A 76 10.86 -1.60 2.90
C GLY A 76 11.28 -2.18 4.23
N VAL A 77 10.71 -1.64 5.31
CA VAL A 77 11.20 -1.87 6.66
C VAL A 77 10.95 -3.32 7.12
N CYS A 78 9.73 -3.84 7.00
CA CYS A 78 9.42 -5.22 7.39
C CYS A 78 10.21 -6.26 6.59
N ARG A 79 10.44 -6.00 5.30
CA ARG A 79 11.29 -6.86 4.47
C ARG A 79 12.74 -6.90 4.97
N ASP A 80 13.29 -5.74 5.35
CA ASP A 80 14.64 -5.65 5.89
C ASP A 80 14.71 -6.30 7.31
N ILE A 81 13.65 -6.15 8.12
CA ILE A 81 13.50 -6.85 9.41
C ILE A 81 13.54 -8.37 9.21
N LEU A 82 12.73 -8.88 8.28
CA LEU A 82 12.66 -10.30 7.96
C LEU A 82 14.03 -10.84 7.53
N ALA A 83 14.69 -10.16 6.59
CA ALA A 83 16.02 -10.56 6.14
C ALA A 83 17.04 -10.62 7.31
N SER A 84 16.98 -9.63 8.21
CA SER A 84 17.87 -9.53 9.36
C SER A 84 17.60 -10.62 10.41
N ALA A 85 16.33 -10.91 10.68
CA ALA A 85 15.90 -11.96 11.60
C ALA A 85 16.24 -13.35 11.06
N GLU A 86 16.05 -13.58 9.76
CA GLU A 86 16.39 -14.84 9.11
C GLU A 86 17.88 -15.12 9.11
N ALA A 87 18.73 -14.11 8.89
CA ALA A 87 20.17 -14.27 9.00
C ALA A 87 20.62 -14.70 10.41
N LEU A 88 19.85 -14.36 11.44
CA LEU A 88 20.08 -14.80 12.81
C LEU A 88 19.64 -16.27 12.98
N VAL A 89 18.44 -16.61 12.52
CA VAL A 89 17.91 -17.97 12.58
C VAL A 89 18.78 -18.94 11.78
N TYR A 90 19.20 -18.58 10.57
CA TYR A 90 19.99 -19.46 9.72
C TYR A 90 21.36 -19.77 10.29
N ARG A 91 22.06 -18.79 10.88
CA ARG A 91 23.34 -19.05 11.57
C ARG A 91 23.15 -20.00 12.74
N ASN A 92 22.17 -19.72 13.60
CA ASN A 92 21.87 -20.59 14.74
C ASN A 92 21.40 -21.98 14.29
N ALA A 93 20.70 -22.07 13.15
CA ALA A 93 20.26 -23.33 12.58
C ALA A 93 21.41 -24.12 11.96
N GLN A 94 22.42 -23.50 11.36
CA GLN A 94 23.64 -24.20 10.96
C GLN A 94 24.38 -24.77 12.18
N ASP A 95 24.42 -24.02 13.28
CA ASP A 95 24.98 -24.50 14.54
C ASP A 95 24.15 -25.65 15.14
N MET A 96 22.81 -25.62 14.98
CA MET A 96 21.88 -26.66 15.46
C MET A 96 21.75 -27.88 14.54
N GLN A 97 21.93 -27.73 13.22
CA GLN A 97 21.89 -28.83 12.25
C GLN A 97 23.08 -29.77 12.40
N ALA A 98 24.14 -29.34 13.07
CA ALA A 98 25.15 -30.25 13.61
C ALA A 98 24.59 -31.25 14.64
N GLY A 99 23.36 -31.08 15.14
CA GLY A 99 22.79 -31.89 16.23
C GLY A 99 21.42 -32.55 16.00
N GLN A 100 20.45 -31.98 15.27
CA GLN A 100 19.04 -32.43 15.40
C GLN A 100 18.14 -32.49 14.14
N GLY A 101 18.66 -32.32 12.92
CA GLY A 101 17.91 -32.69 11.69
C GLY A 101 16.62 -31.91 11.37
N LEU A 102 16.33 -30.78 12.04
CA LEU A 102 15.21 -29.91 11.68
C LEU A 102 15.52 -29.15 10.38
N MET A 103 14.71 -29.40 9.36
CA MET A 103 14.76 -28.66 8.09
C MET A 103 14.05 -27.31 8.25
N PRO A 104 14.69 -26.18 7.88
CA PRO A 104 14.03 -24.88 7.87
C PRO A 104 12.85 -24.90 6.91
N PRO A 105 11.79 -24.09 7.17
CA PRO A 105 10.67 -23.98 6.25
C PRO A 105 11.17 -23.64 4.84
N LYS A 106 10.67 -24.35 3.81
CA LYS A 106 11.12 -24.28 2.41
C LYS A 106 11.16 -22.86 1.80
N ILE A 107 10.52 -21.91 2.46
CA ILE A 107 10.45 -20.50 2.06
C ILE A 107 11.76 -19.76 2.39
N LEU A 108 12.51 -20.22 3.40
CA LEU A 108 13.69 -19.55 3.95
C LEU A 108 15.00 -20.22 3.51
N THR A 109 15.25 -20.23 2.20
CA THR A 109 16.51 -20.74 1.65
C THR A 109 17.56 -19.62 1.55
N PRO A 110 18.86 -19.94 1.62
CA PRO A 110 19.92 -18.96 1.38
C PRO A 110 19.77 -18.18 0.07
N SER A 111 19.21 -18.83 -0.97
CA SER A 111 18.92 -18.20 -2.26
C SER A 111 17.84 -17.13 -2.18
N ASN A 112 16.83 -17.30 -1.31
CA ASN A 112 15.73 -16.36 -1.16
C ASN A 112 16.12 -15.13 -0.32
N CYS A 113 17.18 -15.26 0.46
CA CYS A 113 17.67 -14.25 1.42
C CYS A 113 19.00 -13.61 0.98
N ASN A 114 19.50 -13.97 -0.21
CA ASN A 114 20.82 -13.58 -0.73
C ASN A 114 21.98 -13.80 0.26
N LEU A 115 21.85 -14.78 1.17
CA LEU A 115 22.87 -15.06 2.17
C LEU A 115 24.15 -15.51 1.47
N GLY A 116 25.25 -14.78 1.71
CA GLY A 116 26.57 -15.03 1.12
C GLY A 116 26.86 -14.33 -0.21
N LYS A 117 25.87 -13.68 -0.84
CA LYS A 117 26.08 -12.89 -2.08
C LYS A 117 26.09 -11.39 -1.82
N ALA A 118 25.27 -10.94 -0.87
CA ALA A 118 25.17 -9.53 -0.52
C ALA A 118 25.90 -9.22 0.79
N GLU A 119 26.36 -7.98 0.90
CA GLU A 119 27.00 -7.45 2.10
C GLU A 119 26.07 -7.45 3.32
N PHE A 120 24.76 -7.27 3.09
CA PHE A 120 23.71 -7.33 4.08
C PHE A 120 22.68 -8.40 3.67
N PRO A 121 21.96 -9.00 4.62
CA PRO A 121 20.82 -9.86 4.30
C PRO A 121 19.77 -9.08 3.51
N GLU A 122 19.28 -9.65 2.40
CA GLU A 122 18.26 -9.03 1.58
C GLU A 122 17.29 -10.10 1.06
N LEU A 123 16.01 -10.01 1.45
CA LEU A 123 14.97 -10.85 0.85
C LEU A 123 14.86 -10.59 -0.66
N ALA A 124 14.48 -11.59 -1.45
CA ALA A 124 14.22 -11.43 -2.88
C ALA A 124 13.06 -10.47 -3.17
N SER A 125 13.07 -9.81 -4.35
CA SER A 125 11.99 -8.89 -4.77
C SER A 125 10.68 -9.59 -5.16
N THR A 126 10.68 -10.93 -5.19
CA THR A 126 9.51 -11.76 -5.44
C THR A 126 8.50 -11.73 -4.30
N TRP A 127 8.95 -11.45 -3.08
CA TRP A 127 8.11 -11.36 -1.89
C TRP A 127 7.06 -10.27 -2.01
N LYS A 128 5.82 -10.63 -1.79
CA LYS A 128 4.66 -9.74 -1.82
C LYS A 128 4.31 -9.26 -0.41
N ALA A 129 3.62 -8.13 -0.34
CA ALA A 129 3.25 -7.51 0.95
C ALA A 129 2.44 -8.46 1.86
N ALA A 130 1.55 -9.29 1.29
CA ALA A 130 0.79 -10.28 2.04
C ALA A 130 1.69 -11.36 2.69
N GLU A 131 2.69 -11.87 1.96
CA GLU A 131 3.64 -12.86 2.46
C GLU A 131 4.49 -12.26 3.59
N ILE A 132 4.97 -11.03 3.38
CA ILE A 132 5.73 -10.27 4.39
C ILE A 132 4.89 -10.09 5.65
N LYS A 133 3.60 -9.74 5.52
CA LYS A 133 2.69 -9.57 6.67
C LYS A 133 2.56 -10.85 7.49
N ILE A 134 2.31 -11.98 6.83
CA ILE A 134 2.16 -13.28 7.49
C ILE A 134 3.46 -13.65 8.22
N MET A 135 4.61 -13.45 7.57
CA MET A 135 5.89 -13.74 8.18
C MET A 135 6.24 -12.80 9.34
N MET A 136 5.90 -11.51 9.25
CA MET A 136 6.07 -10.57 10.37
C MET A 136 5.26 -10.98 11.58
N TRP A 137 4.01 -11.42 11.39
CA TRP A 137 3.20 -11.95 12.48
C TRP A 137 3.84 -13.20 13.10
N PHE A 138 4.25 -14.16 12.29
CA PHE A 138 4.92 -15.38 12.76
C PHE A 138 6.21 -15.07 13.54
N LEU A 139 7.08 -14.21 12.98
CA LEU A 139 8.30 -13.79 13.64
C LEU A 139 8.03 -13.04 14.94
N THR A 140 6.98 -12.22 14.99
CA THR A 140 6.58 -11.51 16.21
C THR A 140 6.26 -12.50 17.32
N VAL A 141 5.44 -13.51 17.04
CA VAL A 141 5.09 -14.57 18.00
C VAL A 141 6.35 -15.26 18.51
N LYS A 142 7.26 -15.68 17.61
CA LYS A 142 8.51 -16.36 17.99
C LYS A 142 9.50 -15.47 18.73
N ALA A 143 9.63 -14.21 18.33
CA ALA A 143 10.51 -13.27 19.00
C ALA A 143 10.04 -12.96 20.43
N VAL A 144 8.72 -12.89 20.66
CA VAL A 144 8.15 -12.72 22.00
C VAL A 144 8.37 -13.98 22.86
N GLU A 145 8.11 -15.17 22.33
CA GLU A 145 8.40 -16.45 23.03
C GLU A 145 9.87 -16.51 23.49
N LEU A 146 10.81 -16.21 22.59
CA LEU A 146 12.26 -16.27 22.86
C LEU A 146 12.75 -15.19 23.85
N THR A 147 12.02 -14.08 23.98
CA THR A 147 12.43 -12.99 24.88
C THR A 147 11.71 -12.98 26.21
N THR A 148 10.70 -13.82 26.39
CA THR A 148 10.02 -13.96 27.66
C THR A 148 10.98 -14.53 28.69
N GLY A 149 11.30 -13.77 29.73
CA GLY A 149 12.21 -14.17 30.80
C GLY A 149 13.71 -13.97 30.52
N THR A 150 14.09 -13.41 29.35
CA THR A 150 15.49 -13.06 29.08
C THR A 150 15.82 -11.63 29.50
N ASN A 151 17.05 -11.43 29.99
CA ASN A 151 17.63 -10.11 30.23
C ASN A 151 18.57 -9.65 29.11
N ASP A 152 18.70 -10.43 28.03
CA ASP A 152 19.52 -10.05 26.88
C ASP A 152 18.94 -8.82 26.16
N GLU A 153 19.66 -7.71 26.25
CA GLU A 153 19.26 -6.43 25.66
C GLU A 153 19.17 -6.49 24.13
N MET A 154 20.08 -7.20 23.46
CA MET A 154 20.10 -7.32 22.00
C MET A 154 18.89 -8.10 21.49
N LEU A 155 18.55 -9.19 22.19
CA LEU A 155 17.34 -9.96 21.90
C LEU A 155 16.08 -9.12 22.12
N ARG A 156 15.97 -8.42 23.26
CA ARG A 156 14.81 -7.56 23.56
C ARG A 156 14.67 -6.41 22.55
N ALA A 157 15.78 -5.79 22.15
CA ALA A 157 15.77 -4.74 21.13
C ALA A 157 15.32 -5.29 19.77
N SER A 158 15.79 -6.48 19.39
CA SER A 158 15.39 -7.15 18.14
C SER A 158 13.90 -7.50 18.16
N THR A 159 13.40 -8.09 19.25
CA THR A 159 11.98 -8.39 19.40
C THR A 159 11.12 -7.14 19.34
N THR A 160 11.53 -6.06 20.02
CA THR A 160 10.79 -4.78 19.95
C THR A 160 10.79 -4.26 18.50
N CYS A 161 11.92 -4.32 17.80
CA CYS A 161 12.02 -3.88 16.41
C CYS A 161 11.07 -4.63 15.47
N ILE A 162 10.85 -5.94 15.70
CA ILE A 162 9.91 -6.80 14.95
C ILE A 162 8.46 -6.59 15.37
N TRP A 163 8.20 -6.57 16.68
CA TRP A 163 6.86 -6.51 17.26
C TRP A 163 6.19 -5.15 17.02
N SER A 164 6.88 -4.03 17.24
CA SER A 164 6.27 -2.70 17.14
C SER A 164 5.66 -2.40 15.77
N PRO A 165 6.32 -2.63 14.61
CA PRO A 165 5.69 -2.40 13.32
C PRO A 165 4.58 -3.42 13.05
N ASN A 166 4.67 -4.65 13.54
CA ASN A 166 3.58 -5.63 13.44
C ASN A 166 2.33 -5.16 14.20
N GLU A 167 2.50 -4.65 15.41
CA GLU A 167 1.41 -4.09 16.20
C GLU A 167 0.83 -2.83 15.57
N ALA A 168 1.67 -1.95 15.02
CA ALA A 168 1.22 -0.77 14.29
C ALA A 168 0.33 -1.16 13.11
N MET A 169 0.72 -2.19 12.35
CA MET A 169 -0.08 -2.73 11.24
C MET A 169 -1.43 -3.29 11.72
N SER A 170 -1.45 -4.05 12.82
CA SER A 170 -2.69 -4.53 13.41
C SER A 170 -3.63 -3.39 13.77
N VAL A 171 -3.12 -2.30 14.37
CA VAL A 171 -3.92 -1.11 14.67
C VAL A 171 -4.48 -0.49 13.39
N LEU A 172 -3.68 -0.35 12.33
CA LEU A 172 -4.15 0.17 11.03
C LEU A 172 -5.16 -0.75 10.34
N ASP A 173 -5.10 -2.05 10.58
CA ASP A 173 -6.05 -3.02 10.01
C ASP A 173 -7.43 -2.96 10.65
N MET A 174 -7.48 -2.65 11.95
CA MET A 174 -8.71 -2.62 12.77
C MET A 174 -9.55 -1.35 12.60
N HIS A 175 -9.05 -0.35 11.88
CA HIS A 175 -9.71 0.94 11.75
C HIS A 175 -9.93 1.33 10.30
N ASP A 176 -10.97 2.15 10.07
CA ASP A 176 -11.29 2.74 8.78
C ASP A 176 -10.34 3.90 8.43
N LEU A 177 -10.74 4.74 7.46
CA LEU A 177 -9.93 5.83 6.92
C LEU A 177 -9.51 6.85 7.99
N LEU A 178 -10.33 7.07 9.01
CA LEU A 178 -10.05 8.00 10.10
C LEU A 178 -9.78 7.22 11.38
N LEU A 179 -8.59 7.41 11.93
CA LEU A 179 -8.15 6.80 13.17
C LEU A 179 -8.67 7.58 14.39
N PRO A 180 -9.13 6.89 15.45
CA PRO A 180 -9.23 7.47 16.79
C PRO A 180 -7.91 8.12 17.22
N VAL A 181 -7.98 9.15 18.06
CA VAL A 181 -6.81 9.96 18.46
C VAL A 181 -5.75 9.08 19.16
N ASP A 182 -6.20 8.21 20.05
CA ASP A 182 -5.39 7.23 20.76
C ASP A 182 -4.78 6.18 19.82
N ALA A 183 -5.56 5.66 18.87
CA ALA A 183 -5.07 4.73 17.85
C ALA A 183 -4.00 5.38 16.95
N ALA A 184 -4.23 6.61 16.48
CA ALA A 184 -3.29 7.36 15.65
C ALA A 184 -1.98 7.63 16.39
N LYS A 185 -2.06 8.08 17.65
CA LYS A 185 -0.90 8.27 18.52
C LYS A 185 -0.14 6.96 18.73
N ARG A 186 -0.86 5.87 19.02
CA ARG A 186 -0.28 4.54 19.23
C ARG A 186 0.49 4.04 18.01
N VAL A 187 -0.04 4.23 16.80
CA VAL A 187 0.67 3.91 15.56
C VAL A 187 1.98 4.70 15.46
N GLY A 188 1.93 6.02 15.65
CA GLY A 188 3.13 6.85 15.58
C GLY A 188 4.20 6.44 16.60
N ASP A 189 3.80 6.14 17.85
CA ASP A 189 4.70 5.69 18.91
C ASP A 189 5.35 4.34 18.59
N LEU A 190 4.57 3.37 18.08
CA LEU A 190 5.06 2.05 17.69
C LEU A 190 6.05 2.10 16.53
N LEU A 191 5.75 2.90 15.49
CA LEU A 191 6.65 3.07 14.35
C LEU A 191 7.97 3.73 14.78
N ARG A 192 7.90 4.76 15.63
CA ARG A 192 9.07 5.43 16.21
C ARG A 192 9.90 4.49 17.06
N GLN A 193 9.26 3.66 17.88
CA GLN A 193 9.92 2.65 18.69
C GLN A 193 10.69 1.64 17.82
N SER A 194 10.09 1.18 16.71
CA SER A 194 10.76 0.29 15.76
C SER A 194 12.02 0.94 15.16
N LEU A 195 11.93 2.19 14.73
CA LEU A 195 13.05 2.94 14.15
C LEU A 195 14.21 3.15 15.13
N LEU A 196 13.91 3.55 16.37
CA LEU A 196 14.94 3.74 17.39
C LEU A 196 15.65 2.42 17.72
N ARG A 197 14.91 1.31 17.81
CA ARG A 197 15.49 -0.01 18.03
C ARG A 197 16.29 -0.51 16.84
N TRP A 198 15.84 -0.23 15.62
CA TRP A 198 16.59 -0.51 14.40
C TRP A 198 17.95 0.22 14.40
N GLN A 199 17.96 1.52 14.70
CA GLN A 199 19.18 2.33 14.79
C GLN A 199 20.14 1.80 15.86
N TYR A 200 19.62 1.47 17.04
CA TYR A 200 20.39 0.84 18.11
C TYR A 200 21.07 -0.46 17.64
N LEU A 201 20.30 -1.36 17.04
CA LEU A 201 20.81 -2.64 16.53
C LEU A 201 21.83 -2.43 15.41
N ALA A 202 21.61 -1.49 14.50
CA ALA A 202 22.56 -1.14 13.46
C ALA A 202 23.91 -0.68 14.03
N GLY A 203 23.89 0.21 15.04
CA GLY A 203 25.10 0.65 15.73
C GLY A 203 25.84 -0.51 16.39
N LYS A 204 25.13 -1.33 17.18
CA LYS A 204 25.73 -2.47 17.90
C LYS A 204 26.33 -3.52 16.98
N TYR A 205 25.62 -3.90 15.92
CA TYR A 205 26.15 -4.89 14.97
C TYR A 205 27.29 -4.32 14.11
N PHE A 206 27.28 -3.01 13.83
CA PHE A 206 28.40 -2.34 13.16
C PHE A 206 29.68 -2.36 14.01
N GLU A 207 29.58 -2.08 15.31
CA GLU A 207 30.70 -2.19 16.27
C GLU A 207 31.29 -3.61 16.31
N LEU A 208 30.44 -4.63 16.18
CA LEU A 208 30.85 -6.04 16.13
C LEU A 208 31.41 -6.48 14.77
N GLY A 209 31.51 -5.58 13.79
CA GLY A 209 31.94 -5.93 12.43
C GLY A 209 30.94 -6.81 11.66
N VAL A 210 29.68 -6.87 12.10
CA VAL A 210 28.64 -7.70 11.51
C VAL A 210 27.63 -6.82 10.77
N ARG A 211 27.57 -6.95 9.44
CA ARG A 211 26.69 -6.14 8.59
C ARG A 211 25.28 -6.74 8.51
N ARG A 212 24.48 -6.56 9.58
CA ARG A 212 23.14 -7.15 9.69
C ARG A 212 22.01 -6.16 9.41
N TRP A 213 22.01 -5.00 10.07
CA TRP A 213 20.90 -4.05 10.02
C TRP A 213 21.23 -2.90 9.08
N LYS A 214 20.63 -2.89 7.90
CA LYS A 214 20.91 -1.91 6.85
C LYS A 214 20.03 -0.68 6.98
N LEU A 215 20.61 0.50 7.14
CA LEU A 215 19.88 1.77 7.05
C LEU A 215 19.55 2.11 5.58
N ARG A 216 18.34 2.60 5.34
CA ARG A 216 17.81 2.91 4.00
C ARG A 216 17.04 4.24 4.00
N PRO A 217 16.93 4.93 2.86
CA PRO A 217 16.05 6.10 2.73
C PRO A 217 14.59 5.85 3.14
N LYS A 218 14.11 4.60 3.04
CA LYS A 218 12.76 4.21 3.50
C LYS A 218 12.55 4.40 5.01
N HIS A 219 13.61 4.37 5.83
CA HIS A 219 13.51 4.66 7.26
C HIS A 219 13.16 6.13 7.51
N HIS A 220 13.69 7.04 6.69
CA HIS A 220 13.33 8.45 6.75
C HIS A 220 11.86 8.66 6.37
N VAL A 221 11.33 7.90 5.42
CA VAL A 221 9.89 7.94 5.12
C VAL A 221 9.07 7.44 6.30
N LEU A 222 9.51 6.36 6.95
CA LEU A 222 8.82 5.83 8.13
C LEU A 222 8.85 6.83 9.30
N ASP A 223 9.92 7.61 9.43
CA ASP A 223 10.05 8.68 10.44
C ASP A 223 8.97 9.76 10.24
N HIS A 224 8.74 10.21 8.99
CA HIS A 224 7.62 11.12 8.69
C HIS A 224 6.27 10.55 9.13
N PHE A 225 6.03 9.25 8.91
CA PHE A 225 4.77 8.64 9.36
C PHE A 225 4.60 8.62 10.87
N CYS A 226 5.70 8.63 11.64
CA CYS A 226 5.63 8.70 13.10
C CYS A 226 4.99 10.01 13.59
N ASP A 227 5.04 11.08 12.78
CA ASP A 227 4.47 12.39 13.08
C ASP A 227 3.17 12.66 12.29
N GLU A 228 3.12 12.23 11.03
CA GLU A 228 1.97 12.49 10.16
C GLU A 228 0.73 11.71 10.56
N VAL A 229 0.87 10.45 10.97
CA VAL A 229 -0.29 9.62 11.36
C VAL A 229 -1.00 10.19 12.59
N PRO A 230 -0.30 10.51 13.70
CA PRO A 230 -0.94 11.19 14.84
C PRO A 230 -1.54 12.54 14.49
N ARG A 231 -0.86 13.33 13.63
CA ARG A 231 -1.29 14.68 13.25
C ARG A 231 -2.55 14.69 12.38
N THR A 232 -2.57 13.86 11.35
CA THR A 232 -3.66 13.84 10.35
C THR A 232 -4.80 12.92 10.74
N ARG A 233 -4.49 11.87 11.54
CA ARG A 233 -5.38 10.74 11.85
C ARG A 233 -5.88 9.99 10.62
N ILE A 234 -5.29 10.23 9.45
CA ILE A 234 -5.61 9.51 8.23
C ILE A 234 -4.91 8.16 8.30
N ASN A 235 -5.65 7.08 8.06
CA ASN A 235 -5.13 5.72 8.03
C ASN A 235 -4.32 5.51 6.73
N PRO A 236 -2.97 5.45 6.80
CA PRO A 236 -2.12 5.34 5.62
C PRO A 236 -2.36 4.06 4.82
N ARG A 237 -2.87 2.99 5.46
CA ARG A 237 -3.25 1.75 4.79
C ARG A 237 -4.35 1.98 3.76
N LEU A 238 -5.30 2.86 4.05
CA LEU A 238 -6.48 3.05 3.20
C LEU A 238 -6.34 4.27 2.30
N SER A 239 -5.69 5.33 2.76
CA SER A 239 -5.55 6.57 1.99
C SER A 239 -4.51 6.49 0.87
N CYS A 240 -3.49 5.66 1.05
CA CYS A 240 -2.31 5.66 0.19
C CYS A 240 -1.87 4.25 -0.23
N SER A 241 -2.74 3.24 -0.11
CA SER A 241 -2.41 1.91 -0.65
C SER A 241 -2.53 1.91 -2.17
N CYS A 242 -1.38 1.92 -2.83
CA CYS A 242 -1.27 1.86 -4.27
C CYS A 242 -1.41 0.41 -4.80
N PHE A 243 -1.89 -0.55 -4.01
CA PHE A 243 -2.01 -1.96 -4.45
C PHE A 243 -2.91 -2.12 -5.69
N GLN A 244 -4.01 -1.35 -5.74
CA GLN A 244 -4.88 -1.31 -6.91
C GLN A 244 -4.21 -0.62 -8.09
N GLU A 245 -3.43 0.42 -7.81
CA GLU A 245 -2.68 1.16 -8.83
C GLU A 245 -1.55 0.29 -9.42
N GLU A 246 -0.82 -0.50 -8.64
CA GLU A 246 0.20 -1.42 -9.15
C GLU A 246 -0.43 -2.51 -10.02
N SER A 247 -1.56 -3.08 -9.60
CA SER A 247 -2.31 -4.05 -10.39
C SER A 247 -2.82 -3.43 -11.70
N PHE A 248 -3.30 -2.19 -11.63
CA PHE A 248 -3.73 -1.41 -12.79
C PHE A 248 -2.55 -1.07 -13.72
N LEU A 249 -1.40 -0.68 -13.19
CA LEU A 249 -0.17 -0.45 -13.95
C LEU A 249 0.31 -1.75 -14.61
N GLY A 250 0.19 -2.90 -13.95
CA GLY A 250 0.43 -4.21 -14.55
C GLY A 250 -0.52 -4.50 -15.72
N HIS A 251 -1.78 -4.09 -15.62
CA HIS A 251 -2.74 -4.16 -16.73
C HIS A 251 -2.36 -3.21 -17.88
N LEU A 252 -2.06 -1.94 -17.58
CA LEU A 252 -1.58 -0.96 -18.55
C LEU A 252 -0.32 -1.43 -19.26
N LYS A 253 0.65 -2.00 -18.53
CA LYS A 253 1.87 -2.58 -19.08
C LYS A 253 1.54 -3.69 -20.08
N ARG A 254 0.63 -4.61 -19.75
CA ARG A 254 0.19 -5.69 -20.67
C ARG A 254 -0.45 -5.16 -21.95
N ILE A 255 -1.13 -4.02 -21.89
CA ILE A 255 -1.65 -3.34 -23.08
C ILE A 255 -0.49 -2.69 -23.86
N ALA A 256 0.37 -1.95 -23.16
CA ALA A 256 1.45 -1.16 -23.73
C ALA A 256 2.49 -2.00 -24.47
N VAL A 257 2.88 -3.17 -23.93
CA VAL A 257 3.84 -4.08 -24.60
C VAL A 257 3.31 -4.66 -25.91
N LYS A 258 2.00 -4.57 -26.17
CA LYS A 258 1.38 -4.96 -27.44
C LYS A 258 1.21 -3.80 -28.42
N CYS A 259 1.65 -2.60 -28.06
CA CYS A 259 1.53 -1.39 -28.87
C CYS A 259 2.87 -1.09 -29.56
N SER A 260 2.83 -0.40 -30.71
CA SER A 260 4.04 0.14 -31.34
C SER A 260 4.71 1.13 -30.39
N SER A 261 6.03 1.06 -30.25
CA SER A 261 6.82 1.97 -29.40
C SER A 261 6.64 3.44 -29.77
N VAL A 262 6.48 3.74 -31.06
CA VAL A 262 6.30 5.12 -31.58
C VAL A 262 4.98 5.74 -31.11
N ARG A 263 3.94 4.92 -30.89
CA ARG A 263 2.60 5.37 -30.47
C ARG A 263 2.14 4.68 -29.19
N VAL A 264 3.07 4.27 -28.33
CA VAL A 264 2.76 3.40 -27.19
C VAL A 264 1.75 4.03 -26.26
N VAL A 265 1.88 5.33 -25.97
CA VAL A 265 0.97 6.05 -25.06
C VAL A 265 -0.43 6.15 -25.67
N GLU A 266 -0.55 6.69 -26.89
CA GLU A 266 -1.83 6.85 -27.60
C GLU A 266 -2.56 5.50 -27.75
N ARG A 267 -1.86 4.46 -28.22
CA ARG A 267 -2.45 3.13 -28.44
C ARG A 267 -2.81 2.42 -27.15
N THR A 268 -2.06 2.66 -26.07
CA THR A 268 -2.41 2.14 -24.74
C THR A 268 -3.68 2.76 -24.22
N LEU A 269 -3.83 4.09 -24.34
CA LEU A 269 -5.05 4.80 -23.94
C LEU A 269 -6.26 4.39 -24.78
N GLN A 270 -6.13 4.33 -26.11
CA GLN A 270 -7.21 3.86 -27.00
C GLN A 270 -7.67 2.44 -26.63
N ARG A 271 -6.73 1.52 -26.39
CA ARG A 271 -7.05 0.14 -25.99
C ARG A 271 -7.66 0.06 -24.59
N LEU A 272 -7.19 0.88 -23.65
CA LEU A 272 -7.78 0.99 -22.32
C LEU A 272 -9.24 1.45 -22.41
N LEU A 273 -9.52 2.50 -23.19
CA LEU A 273 -10.88 3.02 -23.40
C LEU A 273 -11.79 1.97 -24.02
N LEU A 274 -11.31 1.21 -25.02
CA LEU A 274 -12.06 0.09 -25.60
C LEU A 274 -12.37 -1.00 -24.58
N LEU A 275 -11.39 -1.39 -23.74
CA LEU A 275 -11.59 -2.39 -22.68
C LEU A 275 -12.60 -1.93 -21.63
N LEU A 276 -12.54 -0.65 -21.24
CA LEU A 276 -13.53 -0.06 -20.33
C LEU A 276 -14.93 -0.05 -20.94
N GLY A 277 -15.05 0.32 -22.22
CA GLY A 277 -16.31 0.28 -22.95
C GLY A 277 -16.92 -1.12 -23.03
N LEU A 278 -16.11 -2.14 -23.33
CA LEU A 278 -16.54 -3.54 -23.34
C LEU A 278 -16.99 -4.01 -21.95
N ARG A 279 -16.25 -3.66 -20.90
CA ARG A 279 -16.60 -4.01 -19.51
C ARG A 279 -17.95 -3.41 -19.11
N TRP A 280 -18.17 -2.13 -19.41
CA TRP A 280 -19.46 -1.48 -19.13
C TRP A 280 -20.60 -2.12 -19.91
N HIS A 281 -20.39 -2.45 -21.18
CA HIS A 281 -21.39 -3.15 -21.96
C HIS A 281 -21.78 -4.49 -21.31
N HIS A 282 -20.82 -5.31 -20.90
CA HIS A 282 -21.09 -6.59 -20.23
C HIS A 282 -21.80 -6.42 -18.88
N THR A 283 -21.38 -5.47 -18.05
CA THR A 283 -22.06 -5.18 -16.77
C THR A 283 -23.52 -4.79 -17.00
N ARG A 284 -23.81 -4.02 -18.06
CA ARG A 284 -25.17 -3.63 -18.41
C ARG A 284 -26.02 -4.82 -18.88
N GLU A 285 -25.50 -5.67 -19.75
CA GLU A 285 -26.24 -6.85 -20.20
C GLU A 285 -26.50 -7.84 -19.04
N TYR A 286 -25.52 -8.03 -18.15
CA TYR A 286 -25.68 -8.83 -16.93
C TYR A 286 -26.74 -8.27 -15.98
N GLY A 287 -26.77 -6.94 -15.80
CA GLY A 287 -27.82 -6.27 -15.01
C GLY A 287 -29.22 -6.51 -15.58
N ARG A 288 -29.38 -6.47 -16.91
CA ARG A 288 -30.65 -6.77 -17.59
C ARG A 288 -31.06 -8.23 -17.40
N GLU A 289 -30.12 -9.16 -17.49
CA GLU A 289 -30.37 -10.58 -17.25
C GLU A 289 -30.86 -10.83 -15.82
N LEU A 290 -30.20 -10.22 -14.82
CA LEU A 290 -30.62 -10.30 -13.42
C LEU A 290 -32.02 -9.72 -13.20
N GLN A 291 -32.33 -8.55 -13.78
CA GLN A 291 -33.67 -7.96 -13.72
C GLN A 291 -34.74 -8.91 -14.29
N SER A 292 -34.44 -9.55 -15.43
CA SER A 292 -35.34 -10.53 -16.04
C SER A 292 -35.53 -11.78 -15.16
N ARG A 293 -34.47 -12.27 -14.51
CA ARG A 293 -34.52 -13.47 -13.65
C ARG A 293 -35.21 -13.22 -12.31
N CYS A 294 -35.05 -12.03 -11.73
CA CYS A 294 -35.61 -11.71 -10.41
C CYS A 294 -37.05 -11.21 -10.46
N GLY A 295 -37.69 -11.13 -11.64
CA GLY A 295 -39.06 -10.61 -11.77
C GLY A 295 -39.21 -9.14 -11.35
N LEU A 296 -38.10 -8.41 -11.24
CA LEU A 296 -38.01 -7.04 -10.73
C LEU A 296 -38.47 -5.98 -11.75
N GLN A 297 -39.33 -6.37 -12.70
CA GLN A 297 -39.80 -5.50 -13.78
C GLN A 297 -41.04 -4.67 -13.43
N ALA A 298 -41.72 -4.90 -12.30
CA ALA A 298 -43.07 -4.35 -12.09
C ALA A 298 -43.24 -3.27 -10.99
N GLU A 299 -42.38 -3.17 -9.97
CA GLU A 299 -42.64 -2.23 -8.86
C GLU A 299 -42.00 -0.85 -8.99
N ILE A 300 -40.99 -0.67 -9.85
CA ILE A 300 -40.31 0.63 -9.99
C ILE A 300 -41.12 1.62 -10.84
N ALA A 301 -41.98 1.13 -11.75
CA ALA A 301 -42.82 1.99 -12.60
C ALA A 301 -44.05 2.57 -11.87
N THR A 302 -44.42 2.05 -10.69
CA THR A 302 -45.57 2.52 -9.90
C THR A 302 -45.18 3.46 -8.75
N MET A 303 -43.89 3.76 -8.55
CA MET A 303 -43.41 4.69 -7.52
C MET A 303 -43.02 6.09 -8.05
N THR A 304 -43.28 6.39 -9.33
CA THR A 304 -43.22 7.73 -9.93
C THR A 304 -44.61 8.21 -10.33
#